data_AF-A0A6G0ZDL4-F1
#
_entry.id   AF-A0A6G0ZDL4-F1
#
_cell.length_a   1.000
_cell.length_b   1.000
_cell.length_c   1.000
_cell.angle_alpha   90.00
_cell.angle_beta   90.00
_cell.angle_gamma   90.00
#
_symmetry.space_group_name_H-M   'P 1'
#
loop_
_entity.id
_entity.type
_entity.pdbx_description
1 polymer ?
#
loop_
_entity_poly.entity_id
_entity_poly.type
_entity_poly.pdbx_seq_one_letter_code
_entity_poly.pdbx_strand_id
1 'polypeptide(L)'
;MSGVNRYVQYRSGQGKRKKNSIPHDWMNCPPIAISGIANAFVVFKTPLDYKYNNKIAIHKRFGPNMVFQHMFSYQQSIGLWIDLTNTTRYYDKLEIEKMGCAYKKIACAGHGDLPHPEVIKLFLNICSNFLENNFSQFIGVHCTHGFNRTGFFVVSYLVEVLNYDVTSAIRHFAAARPPGIYRQNYINELYKRYGRYSNEAPILAPKPPWIF
;
A
#
# COMPACT_ATOMS: atom_id res chain seq x y z
N MET A 1 36.58 45.14 15.95
CA MET A 1 36.12 44.49 14.70
C MET A 1 34.86 43.71 15.02
N SER A 2 33.72 44.35 14.75
CA SER A 2 32.38 43.94 15.16
C SER A 2 31.80 42.87 14.23
N GLY A 3 31.22 41.83 14.82
CA GLY A 3 30.64 40.69 14.13
C GLY A 3 29.41 41.03 13.29
N VAL A 4 29.29 40.36 12.14
CA VAL A 4 28.12 40.43 11.28
C VAL A 4 27.39 39.09 11.35
N ASN A 5 26.32 39.09 12.14
CA ASN A 5 25.35 38.00 12.24
C ASN A 5 24.26 38.26 11.18
N ARG A 6 24.27 37.52 10.06
CA ARG A 6 23.17 37.58 9.07
C ARG A 6 22.28 36.34 9.21
N TYR A 7 21.16 36.56 9.87
CA TYR A 7 20.02 35.65 9.93
C TYR A 7 19.59 35.24 8.51
N VAL A 8 19.65 33.94 8.25
CA VAL A 8 19.00 33.30 7.10
C VAL A 8 17.50 33.27 7.37
N GLN A 9 16.73 34.09 6.66
CA GLN A 9 15.27 34.01 6.67
C GLN A 9 14.82 32.72 5.98
N TYR A 10 14.43 31.72 6.78
CA TYR A 10 13.67 30.58 6.28
C TYR A 10 12.27 31.06 5.90
N ARG A 11 12.02 31.24 4.60
CA ARG A 11 10.66 31.37 4.06
C ARG A 11 9.93 30.04 4.26
N SER A 12 9.17 29.92 5.33
CA SER A 12 8.20 28.86 5.56
C SER A 12 7.01 29.03 4.60
N GLY A 13 7.17 28.56 3.37
CA GLY A 13 6.07 28.41 2.43
C GLY A 13 5.14 27.27 2.87
N GLN A 14 4.29 27.50 3.88
CA GLN A 14 3.12 26.65 4.11
C GLN A 14 2.10 26.89 2.99
N GLY A 15 2.31 26.21 1.86
CA GLY A 15 1.30 26.13 0.82
C GLY A 15 0.02 25.50 1.40
N LYS A 16 -1.11 26.20 1.31
CA LYS A 16 -2.43 25.69 1.67
C LYS A 16 -2.62 24.30 1.06
N ARG A 17 -2.67 23.24 1.89
CA ARG A 17 -2.97 21.88 1.44
C ARG A 17 -4.31 21.93 0.69
N LYS A 18 -4.29 21.72 -0.63
CA LYS A 18 -5.50 21.71 -1.46
C LYS A 18 -6.48 20.68 -0.89
N LYS A 19 -7.60 21.15 -0.34
CA LYS A 19 -8.67 20.30 0.18
C LYS A 19 -9.13 19.36 -0.95
N ASN A 20 -9.08 18.06 -0.69
CA ASN A 20 -9.56 16.99 -1.59
C ASN A 20 -8.91 16.99 -2.99
N SER A 21 -7.58 17.19 -3.10
CA SER A 21 -6.87 16.89 -4.36
C SER A 21 -6.73 15.38 -4.58
N ILE A 22 -7.00 14.95 -5.82
CA ILE A 22 -6.75 13.57 -6.26
C ILE A 22 -5.22 13.35 -6.28
N PRO A 23 -4.71 12.19 -5.79
CA PRO A 23 -3.29 11.89 -5.88
C PRO A 23 -2.80 11.83 -7.33
N HIS A 24 -1.54 12.21 -7.56
CA HIS A 24 -0.89 12.08 -8.86
C HIS A 24 -0.98 10.62 -9.37
N ASP A 25 -1.18 10.43 -10.69
CA ASP A 25 -1.36 9.14 -11.39
C ASP A 25 -2.50 8.23 -10.89
N TRP A 26 -3.33 8.68 -9.95
CA TRP A 26 -4.36 7.84 -9.36
C TRP A 26 -5.44 7.42 -10.37
N MET A 27 -5.77 8.29 -11.34
CA MET A 27 -6.85 8.03 -12.30
C MET A 27 -6.53 6.89 -13.28
N ASN A 28 -5.26 6.69 -13.64
CA ASN A 28 -4.85 5.64 -14.57
C ASN A 28 -4.29 4.41 -13.85
N CYS A 29 -3.97 4.54 -12.56
CA CYS A 29 -3.60 3.42 -11.70
C CYS A 29 -4.76 2.38 -11.60
N PRO A 30 -4.51 1.09 -11.87
CA PRO A 30 -5.51 0.04 -11.73
C PRO A 30 -6.09 -0.01 -10.30
N PRO A 31 -7.39 -0.26 -10.10
CA PRO A 31 -8.01 -0.11 -8.78
C PRO A 31 -7.57 -1.17 -7.76
N ILE A 32 -7.59 -2.44 -8.15
CA ILE A 32 -7.41 -3.60 -7.26
C ILE A 32 -6.54 -4.68 -7.94
N ALA A 33 -5.90 -5.54 -7.14
CA ALA A 33 -5.19 -6.72 -7.63
C ALA A 33 -6.12 -7.61 -8.48
N ILE A 34 -5.55 -8.32 -9.44
CA ILE A 34 -6.32 -9.22 -10.32
C ILE A 34 -6.68 -10.54 -9.63
N SER A 35 -5.99 -10.87 -8.54
CA SER A 35 -6.21 -12.06 -7.73
C SER A 35 -5.75 -11.82 -6.29
N GLY A 36 -6.21 -12.68 -5.38
CA GLY A 36 -5.72 -12.72 -4.00
C GLY A 36 -4.27 -13.22 -3.94
N ILE A 37 -3.54 -12.77 -2.92
CA ILE A 37 -2.14 -13.15 -2.67
C ILE A 37 -2.11 -14.13 -1.50
N ALA A 38 -1.61 -15.33 -1.77
CA ALA A 38 -1.41 -16.41 -0.78
C ALA A 38 -2.67 -16.73 0.04
N ASN A 39 -3.86 -16.60 -0.56
CA ASN A 39 -5.17 -16.76 0.10
C ASN A 39 -5.35 -15.94 1.39
N ALA A 40 -4.59 -14.86 1.53
CA ALA A 40 -4.54 -14.06 2.75
C ALA A 40 -4.75 -12.56 2.48
N PHE A 41 -4.26 -12.06 1.34
CA PHE A 41 -4.27 -10.61 1.07
C PHE A 41 -4.99 -10.25 -0.22
N VAL A 42 -5.68 -9.13 -0.19
CA VAL A 42 -6.09 -8.39 -1.40
C VAL A 42 -5.48 -6.99 -1.33
N VAL A 43 -4.88 -6.54 -2.43
CA VAL A 43 -4.20 -5.25 -2.47
C VAL A 43 -4.83 -4.31 -3.48
N PHE A 44 -4.90 -3.03 -3.14
CA PHE A 44 -5.59 -2.04 -3.97
C PHE A 44 -4.96 -0.65 -3.82
N LYS A 45 -5.30 0.28 -4.74
CA LYS A 45 -4.97 1.71 -4.57
C LYS A 45 -5.89 2.32 -3.52
N THR A 46 -5.57 3.49 -2.95
CA THR A 46 -6.49 4.10 -1.97
C THR A 46 -7.85 4.37 -2.62
N PRO A 47 -8.96 3.95 -2.02
CA PRO A 47 -10.27 4.41 -2.48
C PRO A 47 -10.40 5.92 -2.30
N LEU A 48 -11.28 6.53 -3.08
CA LEU A 48 -11.70 7.92 -2.93
C LEU A 48 -13.22 7.94 -2.79
N ASP A 49 -13.71 8.48 -1.68
CA ASP A 49 -15.14 8.53 -1.39
C ASP A 49 -15.85 9.65 -2.19
N TYR A 50 -17.13 9.85 -1.87
CA TYR A 50 -18.00 10.81 -2.55
C TYR A 50 -17.46 12.25 -2.61
N LYS A 51 -16.54 12.64 -1.70
CA LYS A 51 -15.92 13.99 -1.70
C LYS A 51 -15.13 14.29 -2.99
N TYR A 52 -14.81 13.26 -3.78
CA TYR A 52 -14.04 13.38 -5.02
C TYR A 52 -14.88 13.18 -6.29
N ASN A 53 -16.17 12.84 -6.17
CA ASN A 53 -17.03 12.45 -7.30
C ASN A 53 -17.16 13.54 -8.37
N ASN A 54 -17.10 14.82 -8.00
CA ASN A 54 -17.16 15.95 -8.93
C ASN A 54 -15.87 16.15 -9.74
N LYS A 55 -14.79 15.42 -9.42
CA LYS A 55 -13.49 15.49 -10.10
C LYS A 55 -13.14 14.20 -10.85
N ILE A 56 -13.98 13.17 -10.74
CA ILE A 56 -13.71 11.82 -11.26
C ILE A 56 -14.90 11.36 -12.10
N ALA A 57 -14.64 11.06 -13.37
CA ALA A 57 -15.61 10.45 -14.27
C ALA A 57 -16.17 9.15 -13.66
N ILE A 58 -17.47 8.88 -13.84
CA ILE A 58 -18.18 7.77 -13.17
C ILE A 58 -17.44 6.44 -13.31
N HIS A 59 -16.98 6.10 -14.52
CA HIS A 59 -16.27 4.84 -14.82
C HIS A 59 -14.85 4.75 -14.22
N LYS A 60 -14.29 5.84 -13.70
CA LYS A 60 -12.99 5.86 -13.00
C LYS A 60 -13.12 5.94 -11.48
N ARG A 61 -14.34 6.04 -10.95
CA ARG A 61 -14.57 6.09 -9.49
C ARG A 61 -14.17 4.77 -8.87
N PHE A 62 -13.63 4.86 -7.65
CA PHE A 62 -13.21 3.71 -6.87
C PHE A 62 -13.38 4.04 -5.40
N GLY A 63 -14.56 3.75 -4.85
CA GLY A 63 -14.90 3.96 -3.45
C GLY A 63 -14.74 2.70 -2.60
N PRO A 64 -14.77 2.79 -1.26
CA PRO A 64 -14.58 1.65 -0.38
C PRO A 64 -15.48 0.45 -0.67
N ASN A 65 -16.78 0.69 -0.91
CA ASN A 65 -17.75 -0.36 -1.22
C ASN A 65 -17.36 -1.21 -2.44
N MET A 66 -16.68 -0.62 -3.44
CA MET A 66 -16.25 -1.35 -4.63
C MET A 66 -15.20 -2.41 -4.32
N VAL A 67 -14.41 -2.24 -3.25
CA VAL A 67 -13.44 -3.25 -2.78
C VAL A 67 -14.18 -4.47 -2.21
N PHE A 68 -15.18 -4.22 -1.35
CA PHE A 68 -16.00 -5.29 -0.77
C PHE A 68 -16.81 -6.02 -1.84
N GLN A 69 -17.44 -5.29 -2.77
CA GLN A 69 -18.17 -5.88 -3.90
C GLN A 69 -17.28 -6.75 -4.78
N HIS A 70 -16.04 -6.30 -5.05
CA HIS A 70 -15.08 -7.09 -5.79
C HIS A 70 -14.81 -8.43 -5.10
N MET A 71 -14.47 -8.43 -3.80
CA MET A 71 -14.23 -9.68 -3.06
C MET A 71 -15.47 -10.56 -2.97
N PHE A 72 -16.64 -9.97 -2.75
CA PHE A 72 -17.91 -10.70 -2.70
C PHE A 72 -18.20 -11.43 -4.01
N SER A 73 -17.84 -10.87 -5.16
CA SER A 73 -18.01 -11.53 -6.46
C SER A 73 -17.19 -12.82 -6.61
N TYR A 74 -16.13 -12.98 -5.83
CA TYR A 74 -15.34 -14.21 -5.71
C TYR A 74 -15.73 -15.08 -4.50
N GLN A 75 -16.87 -14.79 -3.86
CA GLN A 75 -17.32 -15.45 -2.62
C GLN A 75 -16.31 -15.31 -1.47
N GLN A 76 -15.57 -14.21 -1.45
CA GLN A 76 -14.57 -13.88 -0.43
C GLN A 76 -15.03 -12.67 0.39
N SER A 77 -14.53 -12.55 1.63
CA SER A 77 -14.81 -11.41 2.50
C SER A 77 -13.52 -10.79 3.03
N ILE A 78 -13.57 -9.51 3.42
CA ILE A 78 -12.44 -8.80 4.04
C ILE A 78 -12.80 -8.54 5.50
N GLY A 79 -12.02 -9.08 6.43
CA GLY A 79 -12.23 -8.84 7.86
C GLY A 79 -11.29 -7.80 8.47
N LEU A 80 -10.16 -7.50 7.80
CA LEU A 80 -9.21 -6.47 8.23
C LEU A 80 -8.77 -5.59 7.06
N TRP A 81 -8.74 -4.28 7.30
CA TRP A 81 -8.36 -3.25 6.36
C TRP A 81 -7.15 -2.47 6.88
N ILE A 82 -6.02 -2.55 6.19
CA ILE A 82 -4.76 -1.90 6.54
C ILE A 82 -4.48 -0.73 5.59
N ASP A 83 -4.52 0.48 6.14
CA ASP A 83 -4.22 1.73 5.45
C ASP A 83 -2.78 2.21 5.75
N LEU A 84 -1.92 2.15 4.73
CA LEU A 84 -0.51 2.54 4.79
C LEU A 84 -0.25 4.00 4.37
N THR A 85 -1.31 4.79 4.15
CA THR A 85 -1.22 6.20 3.78
C THR A 85 -0.95 7.09 5.00
N ASN A 86 -0.30 8.23 4.80
CA ASN A 86 -0.06 9.22 5.86
C ASN A 86 -1.10 10.35 5.85
N THR A 87 -2.39 9.99 5.70
CA THR A 87 -3.50 10.94 5.59
C THR A 87 -4.83 10.23 5.84
N THR A 88 -5.87 10.97 6.23
CA THR A 88 -7.24 10.45 6.42
C THR A 88 -8.24 11.12 5.47
N ARG A 89 -7.76 11.86 4.46
CA ARG A 89 -8.62 12.67 3.59
C ARG A 89 -9.33 11.90 2.47
N TYR A 90 -8.92 10.67 2.20
CA TYR A 90 -9.30 9.93 0.98
C TYR A 90 -10.69 9.32 1.06
N TYR A 91 -10.99 8.68 2.18
CA TYR A 91 -12.29 8.07 2.45
C TYR A 91 -12.56 8.14 3.96
N ASP A 92 -13.82 7.99 4.37
CA ASP A 92 -14.16 7.85 5.78
C ASP A 92 -13.95 6.39 6.24
N LYS A 93 -13.16 6.19 7.29
CA LYS A 93 -12.92 4.85 7.85
C LYS A 93 -14.20 4.22 8.40
N LEU A 94 -15.20 5.03 8.78
CA LEU A 94 -16.49 4.52 9.25
C LEU A 94 -17.23 3.73 8.16
N GLU A 95 -16.97 4.00 6.87
CA GLU A 95 -17.51 3.20 5.77
C GLU A 95 -16.97 1.76 5.78
N ILE A 96 -15.73 1.57 6.25
CA ILE A 96 -15.09 0.26 6.39
C ILE A 96 -15.67 -0.48 7.59
N GLU A 97 -15.71 0.21 8.75
CA GLU A 97 -16.18 -0.36 10.02
C GLU A 97 -17.66 -0.79 9.93
N LYS A 98 -18.50 -0.03 9.21
CA LYS A 98 -19.91 -0.37 8.95
C LYS A 98 -20.12 -1.65 8.14
N MET A 99 -19.11 -2.09 7.38
CA MET A 99 -19.14 -3.36 6.64
C MET A 99 -18.69 -4.54 7.51
N GLY A 100 -18.53 -4.35 8.82
CA GLY A 100 -18.03 -5.39 9.74
C GLY A 100 -16.52 -5.66 9.58
N CYS A 101 -15.78 -4.73 8.96
CA CYS A 101 -14.36 -4.87 8.70
C CYS A 101 -13.53 -4.00 9.67
N ALA A 102 -12.59 -4.62 10.37
CA ALA A 102 -11.68 -3.90 11.27
C ALA A 102 -10.77 -2.96 10.46
N TYR A 103 -10.55 -1.74 10.95
CA TYR A 103 -9.68 -0.76 10.29
C TYR A 103 -8.41 -0.50 11.10
N LYS A 104 -7.25 -0.61 10.45
CA LYS A 104 -5.95 -0.29 11.05
C LYS A 104 -5.14 0.64 10.16
N LYS A 105 -4.70 1.76 10.71
CA LYS A 105 -3.77 2.69 10.04
C LYS A 105 -2.35 2.45 10.52
N ILE A 106 -1.43 2.22 9.57
CA ILE A 106 0.02 2.12 9.82
C ILE A 106 0.68 3.24 9.01
N ALA A 107 0.72 4.44 9.61
CA ALA A 107 1.20 5.64 8.94
C ALA A 107 2.70 5.54 8.65
N CYS A 108 3.04 5.36 7.38
CA CYS A 108 4.43 5.36 6.91
C CYS A 108 4.78 6.73 6.33
N ALA A 109 5.97 7.25 6.64
CA ALA A 109 6.49 8.54 6.17
C ALA A 109 6.38 8.70 4.64
N GLY A 110 6.30 9.95 4.14
CA GLY A 110 6.12 10.24 2.71
C GLY A 110 7.37 9.96 1.85
N HIS A 111 7.34 10.44 0.61
CA HIS A 111 8.53 10.63 -0.26
C HIS A 111 9.37 9.42 -0.69
N GLY A 112 8.98 8.21 -0.33
CA GLY A 112 9.66 6.99 -0.83
C GLY A 112 10.67 6.39 0.15
N ASP A 113 10.67 6.85 1.39
CA ASP A 113 11.42 6.23 2.48
C ASP A 113 11.00 4.76 2.62
N LEU A 114 11.99 3.92 2.90
CA LEU A 114 11.78 2.51 3.17
C LEU A 114 11.16 2.34 4.57
N PRO A 115 10.19 1.44 4.75
CA PRO A 115 9.61 1.19 6.07
C PRO A 115 10.68 0.69 7.06
N HIS A 116 10.67 1.28 8.27
CA HIS A 116 11.55 0.84 9.36
C HIS A 116 11.21 -0.62 9.74
N PRO A 117 12.20 -1.46 10.10
CA PRO A 117 11.95 -2.85 10.48
C PRO A 117 10.89 -3.04 11.57
N GLU A 118 10.78 -2.13 12.53
CA GLU A 118 9.77 -2.19 13.60
C GLU A 118 8.35 -2.06 13.06
N VAL A 119 8.14 -1.21 12.05
CA VAL A 119 6.82 -1.02 11.42
C VAL A 119 6.45 -2.26 10.61
N ILE A 120 7.43 -2.93 10.01
CA ILE A 120 7.22 -4.22 9.35
C ILE A 120 6.82 -5.28 10.37
N LYS A 121 7.57 -5.45 11.46
CA LYS A 121 7.22 -6.38 12.55
C LYS A 121 5.81 -6.15 13.09
N LEU A 122 5.43 -4.87 13.29
CA LEU A 122 4.07 -4.51 13.69
C LEU A 122 3.02 -5.00 12.68
N PHE A 123 3.25 -4.78 11.39
CA PHE A 123 2.35 -5.28 10.35
C PHE A 123 2.27 -6.81 10.33
N LEU A 124 3.40 -7.51 10.45
CA LEU A 124 3.45 -8.97 10.50
C LEU A 124 2.60 -9.50 11.65
N ASN A 125 2.81 -8.98 12.86
CA ASN A 125 2.07 -9.39 14.05
C ASN A 125 0.57 -9.13 13.91
N ILE A 126 0.17 -7.97 13.37
CA ILE A 126 -1.25 -7.66 13.11
C ILE A 126 -1.85 -8.67 12.14
N CYS A 127 -1.15 -9.00 11.06
CA CYS A 127 -1.65 -9.92 10.04
C CYS A 127 -1.74 -11.35 10.57
N SER A 128 -0.70 -11.86 11.24
CA SER A 128 -0.69 -13.21 11.81
C SER A 128 -1.79 -13.38 12.86
N ASN A 129 -1.90 -12.45 13.81
CA ASN A 129 -2.96 -12.50 14.82
C ASN A 129 -4.36 -12.48 14.20
N PHE A 130 -4.57 -11.71 13.13
CA PHE A 130 -5.85 -11.70 12.43
C PHE A 130 -6.13 -13.04 11.74
N LEU A 131 -5.18 -13.56 10.96
CA LEU A 131 -5.35 -14.77 10.16
C LEU A 131 -5.48 -16.04 11.02
N GLU A 132 -4.80 -16.11 12.17
CA GLU A 132 -4.95 -17.19 13.15
C GLU A 132 -6.36 -17.31 13.73
N ASN A 133 -7.14 -16.22 13.72
CA ASN A 133 -8.50 -16.19 14.26
C ASN A 133 -9.58 -16.10 13.18
N ASN A 134 -9.21 -15.87 11.91
CA ASN A 134 -10.13 -15.55 10.81
C ASN A 134 -9.71 -16.17 9.47
N PHE A 135 -9.46 -17.50 9.45
CA PHE A 135 -8.90 -18.22 8.30
C PHE A 135 -9.69 -18.11 6.98
N SER A 136 -10.97 -17.73 7.02
CA SER A 136 -11.83 -17.58 5.83
C SER A 136 -11.88 -16.16 5.26
N GLN A 137 -11.21 -15.20 5.91
CA GLN A 137 -11.26 -13.78 5.53
C GLN A 137 -9.93 -13.25 5.04
N PHE A 138 -10.00 -12.32 4.10
CA PHE A 138 -8.85 -11.62 3.55
C PHE A 138 -8.50 -10.38 4.37
N ILE A 139 -7.22 -10.01 4.32
CA ILE A 139 -6.70 -8.71 4.73
C ILE A 139 -6.61 -7.81 3.50
N GLY A 140 -7.35 -6.71 3.51
CA GLY A 140 -7.24 -5.64 2.52
C GLY A 140 -6.07 -4.72 2.85
N VAL A 141 -5.10 -4.54 1.94
CA VAL A 141 -3.94 -3.66 2.19
C VAL A 141 -3.80 -2.64 1.07
N HIS A 142 -3.66 -1.36 1.43
CA HIS A 142 -3.42 -0.32 0.44
C HIS A 142 -2.43 0.74 0.92
N CYS A 143 -1.76 1.36 -0.03
CA CYS A 143 -1.12 2.65 0.13
C CYS A 143 -1.83 3.67 -0.76
N THR A 144 -1.15 4.66 -1.34
CA THR A 144 -1.81 5.54 -2.32
C THR A 144 -2.12 4.81 -3.62
N HIS A 145 -1.18 4.01 -4.14
CA HIS A 145 -1.33 3.31 -5.43
C HIS A 145 -1.41 1.78 -5.31
N GLY A 146 -1.05 1.21 -4.16
CA GLY A 146 -1.14 -0.24 -3.93
C GLY A 146 -0.04 -1.07 -4.59
N PHE A 147 1.18 -0.52 -4.71
CA PHE A 147 2.31 -1.20 -5.38
C PHE A 147 3.57 -1.26 -4.49
N ASN A 148 4.35 -0.18 -4.39
CA ASN A 148 5.68 -0.25 -3.75
C ASN A 148 5.59 -0.54 -2.24
N ARG A 149 4.96 0.37 -1.48
CA ARG A 149 4.82 0.18 -0.03
C ARG A 149 3.98 -1.06 0.29
N THR A 150 2.82 -1.19 -0.34
CA THR A 150 1.95 -2.35 -0.15
C THR A 150 2.67 -3.66 -0.44
N GLY A 151 3.37 -3.73 -1.58
CA GLY A 151 4.16 -4.89 -1.96
C GLY A 151 5.30 -5.17 -1.02
N PHE A 152 6.00 -4.15 -0.51
CA PHE A 152 7.05 -4.36 0.47
C PHE A 152 6.54 -5.02 1.76
N PHE A 153 5.43 -4.51 2.30
CA PHE A 153 4.82 -5.08 3.50
C PHE A 153 4.30 -6.51 3.25
N VAL A 154 3.59 -6.74 2.14
CA VAL A 154 3.05 -8.06 1.81
C VAL A 154 4.17 -9.06 1.52
N VAL A 155 5.19 -8.68 0.73
CA VAL A 155 6.35 -9.54 0.44
C VAL A 155 7.12 -9.87 1.72
N SER A 156 7.35 -8.91 2.62
CA SER A 156 7.92 -9.19 3.94
C SER A 156 7.12 -10.25 4.71
N TYR A 157 5.79 -10.24 4.63
CA TYR A 157 4.95 -11.27 5.25
C TYR A 157 5.10 -12.64 4.60
N LEU A 158 5.08 -12.69 3.27
CA LEU A 158 5.27 -13.95 2.54
C LEU A 158 6.61 -14.60 2.89
N VAL A 159 7.66 -13.81 3.06
CA VAL A 159 8.98 -14.31 3.42
C VAL A 159 9.05 -14.69 4.90
N GLU A 160 8.75 -13.78 5.82
CA GLU A 160 8.99 -14.00 7.26
C GLU A 160 7.99 -14.95 7.92
N VAL A 161 6.77 -15.05 7.38
CA VAL A 161 5.69 -15.85 7.99
C VAL A 161 5.35 -17.08 7.16
N LEU A 162 5.31 -16.96 5.83
CA LEU A 162 4.95 -18.07 4.94
C LEU A 162 6.17 -18.78 4.32
N ASN A 163 7.39 -18.41 4.70
CA ASN A 163 8.65 -19.03 4.27
C ASN A 163 8.89 -19.04 2.75
N TYR A 164 8.37 -18.05 2.02
CA TYR A 164 8.73 -17.85 0.62
C TYR A 164 10.18 -17.39 0.54
N ASP A 165 10.92 -17.82 -0.48
CA ASP A 165 12.13 -17.11 -0.86
C ASP A 165 11.77 -15.70 -1.40
N VAL A 166 12.68 -14.75 -1.24
CA VAL A 166 12.43 -13.33 -1.58
C VAL A 166 12.06 -13.14 -3.04
N THR A 167 12.65 -13.91 -3.94
CA THR A 167 12.46 -13.80 -5.37
C THR A 167 11.07 -14.28 -5.75
N SER A 168 10.66 -15.45 -5.27
CA SER A 168 9.31 -16.00 -5.47
C SER A 168 8.24 -15.12 -4.84
N ALA A 169 8.47 -14.56 -3.64
CA ALA A 169 7.54 -13.64 -3.01
C ALA A 169 7.31 -12.36 -3.85
N ILE A 170 8.37 -11.79 -4.42
CA ILE A 170 8.27 -10.63 -5.31
C ILE A 170 7.51 -10.99 -6.60
N ARG A 171 7.83 -12.14 -7.22
CA ARG A 171 7.13 -12.63 -8.42
C ARG A 171 5.65 -12.89 -8.16
N HIS A 172 5.32 -13.49 -7.00
CA HIS A 172 3.94 -13.75 -6.59
C HIS A 172 3.13 -12.46 -6.42
N PHE A 173 3.71 -11.45 -5.76
CA PHE A 173 3.10 -10.13 -5.66
C PHE A 173 2.91 -9.48 -7.05
N ALA A 174 3.91 -9.58 -7.93
CA ALA A 174 3.84 -9.03 -9.28
C ALA A 174 2.78 -9.70 -10.15
N ALA A 175 2.59 -11.02 -10.01
CA ALA A 175 1.54 -11.76 -10.71
C ALA A 175 0.14 -11.31 -10.28
N ALA A 176 -0.11 -11.15 -8.99
CA ALA A 176 -1.39 -10.69 -8.46
C ALA A 176 -1.65 -9.18 -8.70
N ARG A 177 -0.59 -8.36 -8.72
CA ARG A 177 -0.67 -6.91 -8.87
C ARG A 177 0.31 -6.37 -9.91
N PRO A 178 0.11 -6.62 -11.22
CA PRO A 178 1.08 -6.24 -12.24
C PRO A 178 1.35 -4.73 -12.31
N PRO A 179 2.62 -4.29 -12.43
CA PRO A 179 3.81 -5.13 -12.63
C PRO A 179 4.53 -5.52 -11.33
N GLY A 180 3.91 -5.29 -10.17
CA GLY A 180 4.50 -5.48 -8.85
C GLY A 180 5.17 -4.22 -8.30
N ILE A 181 6.20 -4.42 -7.47
CA ILE A 181 7.02 -3.32 -6.93
C ILE A 181 7.84 -2.74 -8.08
N TYR A 182 7.67 -1.45 -8.37
CA TYR A 182 8.31 -0.76 -9.50
C TYR A 182 9.37 0.28 -9.07
N ARG A 183 9.69 0.35 -7.78
CA ARG A 183 10.79 1.16 -7.26
C ARG A 183 11.97 0.27 -6.89
N GLN A 184 13.11 0.46 -7.55
CA GLN A 184 14.29 -0.39 -7.36
C GLN A 184 14.80 -0.40 -5.91
N ASN A 185 14.76 0.73 -5.21
CA ASN A 185 15.22 0.81 -3.82
C ASN A 185 14.40 -0.11 -2.89
N TYR A 186 13.11 -0.32 -3.17
CA TYR A 186 12.27 -1.25 -2.42
C TYR A 186 12.66 -2.71 -2.68
N ILE A 187 12.92 -3.08 -3.95
CA ILE A 187 13.38 -4.42 -4.32
C ILE A 187 14.74 -4.70 -3.68
N ASN A 188 15.70 -3.78 -3.83
CA ASN A 188 17.05 -3.93 -3.27
C ASN A 188 17.03 -4.13 -1.75
N GLU A 189 16.17 -3.38 -1.04
CA GLU A 189 16.04 -3.54 0.41
C GLU A 189 15.42 -4.90 0.80
N LEU A 190 14.46 -5.42 0.04
CA LEU A 190 13.93 -6.78 0.26
C LEU A 190 15.04 -7.84 0.10
N TYR A 191 15.84 -7.76 -0.97
CA TYR A 191 16.98 -8.67 -1.17
C TYR A 191 18.05 -8.48 -0.09
N LYS A 192 18.31 -7.26 0.36
CA LYS A 192 19.25 -7.01 1.46
C LYS A 192 18.80 -7.66 2.77
N ARG A 193 17.50 -7.64 3.06
CA ARG A 193 16.93 -8.25 4.28
C ARG A 193 16.83 -9.76 4.20
N TYR A 194 16.44 -10.29 3.04
CA TYR A 194 15.96 -11.67 2.91
C TYR A 194 16.73 -12.51 1.89
N GLY A 195 17.65 -11.92 1.13
CA GLY A 195 18.37 -12.57 0.04
C GLY A 195 19.59 -13.39 0.46
N ARG A 196 19.90 -13.50 1.78
CA ARG A 196 21.08 -14.26 2.27
C ARG A 196 21.11 -15.73 1.81
N TYR A 197 19.96 -16.30 1.48
CA TYR A 197 19.82 -17.67 0.98
C TYR A 197 19.38 -17.73 -0.49
N SER A 198 19.27 -16.58 -1.17
CA SER A 198 18.97 -16.55 -2.60
C SER A 198 20.27 -16.46 -3.38
N ASN A 199 20.45 -17.38 -4.34
CA ASN A 199 21.54 -17.32 -5.31
C ASN A 199 21.21 -16.38 -6.49
N GLU A 200 20.03 -15.75 -6.49
CA GLU A 200 19.59 -14.85 -7.57
C GLU A 200 19.93 -13.38 -7.26
N ALA A 201 20.41 -12.68 -8.29
CA ALA A 201 20.60 -11.24 -8.22
C ALA A 201 19.24 -10.51 -8.07
N PRO A 202 19.21 -9.30 -7.47
CA PRO A 202 17.97 -8.53 -7.36
C PRO A 202 17.29 -8.30 -8.70
N ILE A 203 15.97 -8.52 -8.74
CA ILE A 203 15.15 -8.27 -9.94
C ILE A 203 15.17 -6.76 -10.27
N LEU A 204 15.23 -6.45 -11.57
CA LEU A 204 15.07 -5.08 -12.04
C LEU A 204 13.60 -4.63 -11.97
N ALA A 205 13.38 -3.45 -11.42
CA ALA A 205 12.06 -2.86 -11.26
C ALA A 205 11.42 -2.59 -12.64
N PRO A 206 10.21 -3.10 -12.89
CA PRO A 206 9.51 -2.86 -14.14
C PRO A 206 8.97 -1.42 -14.22
N LYS A 207 8.79 -0.90 -15.43
CA LYS A 207 8.10 0.38 -15.66
C LYS A 207 6.58 0.15 -15.69
N PRO A 208 5.80 0.78 -14.80
CA PRO A 208 4.35 0.64 -14.82
C PRO A 208 3.75 1.38 -16.04
N PRO A 209 2.83 0.76 -16.80
CA PRO A 209 2.28 1.34 -18.03
C PRO A 209 1.34 2.54 -17.79
N TRP A 210 0.99 2.80 -16.53
CA TRP A 210 0.04 3.85 -16.12
C TRP A 210 0.71 5.09 -15.51
N ILE A 211 2.04 5.10 -15.42
CA ILE A 211 2.83 6.28 -15.03
C ILE A 211 3.45 6.86 -16.29
N PHE A 212 3.11 8.12 -16.58
CA PHE A 212 3.57 8.86 -17.75
C PHE A 212 4.49 10.01 -17.33
#